data_AF-A0A6B0Y2Q2-F1
#
_entry.id   AF-A0A6B0Y2Q2-F1
#
_cell.length_a   1.000
_cell.length_b   1.000
_cell.length_c   1.000
_cell.angle_alpha   90.00
_cell.angle_beta   90.00
_cell.angle_gamma   90.00
#
_symmetry.space_group_name_H-M   'P 1'
#
loop_
_entity.id
_entity.type
_entity.pdbx_description
1 polymer ?
#
loop_
_entity_poly.entity_id
_entity_poly.type
_entity_poly.pdbx_seq_one_letter_code
_entity_poly.pdbx_strand_id
1 'polypeptide(L)'
;MPCCHLRPSNVDTSEGTLDELARIVTQIREAWPHVRILLRGDSGFCREAITAQCETSGVDYVFGVAATRGLSGGSRARCGAHGAAA
;
A
#
# COMPACT_ATOMS: atom_id res chain seq x y z
N MET A 1 -0.86 17.51 4.59
CA MET A 1 0.21 17.39 5.61
C MET A 1 0.89 16.04 5.37
N PRO A 2 2.16 15.97 4.94
CA PRO A 2 2.79 14.68 4.68
C PRO A 2 2.98 13.93 6.00
N CYS A 3 2.49 12.69 6.09
CA CYS A 3 2.76 11.83 7.25
C CYS A 3 4.23 11.38 7.14
N CYS A 4 4.98 11.52 8.24
CA CYS A 4 6.33 11.01 8.35
C CYS A 4 6.39 10.17 9.62
N HIS A 5 6.52 8.85 9.45
CA HIS A 5 6.74 7.94 10.57
C HIS A 5 8.21 7.53 10.57
N LEU A 6 8.98 8.09 11.51
CA LEU A 6 10.39 7.72 11.72
C LEU A 6 10.46 6.41 12.51
N ARG A 7 11.32 5.51 12.06
CA ARG A 7 11.40 4.14 12.59
C ARG A 7 12.87 3.79 12.80
N PRO A 8 13.20 3.00 13.84
CA PRO A 8 14.58 2.53 14.02
C PRO A 8 15.09 1.79 12.79
N SER A 9 16.38 1.88 12.47
CA SER A 9 16.93 1.23 11.27
C SER A 9 17.03 -0.31 11.37
N ASN A 10 16.75 -0.88 12.54
CA ASN A 10 16.88 -2.31 12.83
C ASN A 10 15.55 -3.08 12.79
N VAL A 11 14.44 -2.42 12.44
CA VAL A 11 13.12 -3.05 12.30
C VAL A 11 12.77 -3.25 10.82
N ASP A 12 11.90 -4.22 10.54
CA ASP A 12 11.47 -4.52 9.16
C ASP A 12 10.88 -3.27 8.52
N THR A 13 11.28 -2.88 7.31
CA THR A 13 10.89 -1.64 6.61
C THR A 13 9.39 -1.37 6.56
N SER A 14 8.54 -2.39 6.66
CA SER A 14 7.08 -2.27 6.62
C SER A 14 6.38 -2.11 7.98
N GLU A 15 7.07 -2.30 9.10
CA GLU A 15 6.48 -2.19 10.43
C GLU A 15 5.77 -0.82 10.65
N GLY A 16 4.62 -0.82 11.31
CA GLY A 16 3.77 0.38 11.49
C GLY A 16 3.09 0.94 10.22
N THR A 17 3.38 0.41 9.03
CA THR A 17 2.76 0.87 7.77
C THR A 17 1.28 0.51 7.70
N LEU A 18 0.87 -0.61 8.31
CA LEU A 18 -0.52 -1.04 8.32
C LEU A 18 -1.42 -0.07 9.10
N ASP A 19 -1.00 0.32 10.30
CA ASP A 19 -1.74 1.27 11.15
C ASP A 19 -1.83 2.65 10.49
N GLU A 20 -0.72 3.10 9.90
CA GLU A 20 -0.68 4.37 9.19
C GLU A 20 -1.57 4.34 7.94
N LEU A 21 -1.51 3.26 7.15
CA LEU A 21 -2.36 3.08 5.98
C LEU A 21 -3.84 3.05 6.37
N ALA A 22 -4.21 2.29 7.40
CA ALA A 22 -5.58 2.22 7.88
C ALA A 22 -6.07 3.59 8.34
N ARG A 23 -5.24 4.36 9.07
CA ARG A 23 -5.58 5.71 9.51
C ARG A 23 -5.81 6.66 8.34
N ILE A 24 -4.88 6.67 7.37
CA ILE A 24 -4.97 7.55 6.19
C ILE A 24 -6.18 7.19 5.33
N VAL A 25 -6.38 5.91 5.03
CA VAL A 25 -7.51 5.44 4.20
C VAL A 25 -8.83 5.78 4.87
N THR A 26 -8.95 5.61 6.18
CA THR A 26 -10.16 5.99 6.92
C THR A 26 -10.46 7.48 6.78
N GLN A 27 -9.47 8.35 7.06
CA GLN A 27 -9.67 9.80 6.93
C GLN A 27 -10.03 10.23 5.49
N ILE A 28 -9.40 9.62 4.48
CA ILE A 28 -9.71 9.90 3.08
C ILE A 28 -11.14 9.46 2.75
N ARG A 29 -11.58 8.29 3.20
CA ARG A 29 -12.94 7.79 2.94
C ARG A 29 -14.02 8.57 3.70
N GLU A 30 -13.71 9.09 4.88
CA GLU A 30 -14.61 9.99 5.62
C GLU A 30 -14.86 11.30 4.87
N ALA A 31 -13.80 11.88 4.27
CA ALA A 31 -13.93 13.10 3.47
C ALA A 31 -14.46 12.84 2.05
N TRP A 32 -14.10 11.72 1.44
CA TRP A 32 -14.44 11.34 0.07
C TRP A 32 -14.78 9.84 -0.05
N PRO A 33 -16.05 9.45 0.16
CA PRO A 33 -16.43 8.04 0.22
C PRO A 33 -16.28 7.28 -1.11
N HIS A 34 -16.40 7.98 -2.25
CA HIS A 34 -16.40 7.37 -3.59
C HIS A 34 -15.08 7.55 -4.36
N VAL A 35 -14.01 8.01 -3.70
CA VAL A 35 -12.72 8.20 -4.38
C VAL A 35 -11.95 6.88 -4.48
N ARG A 36 -11.24 6.70 -5.60
CA ARG A 36 -10.29 5.61 -5.77
C ARG A 36 -8.97 5.96 -5.08
N ILE A 37 -8.44 5.02 -4.30
CA ILE A 37 -7.19 5.19 -3.57
C ILE A 37 -6.18 4.20 -4.16
N LEU A 38 -5.04 4.71 -4.63
CA LEU A 38 -3.93 3.92 -5.17
C LEU A 38 -2.70 4.07 -4.27
N LEU A 39 -2.30 2.99 -3.62
CA LEU A 39 -1.08 2.91 -2.82
C LEU A 39 0.11 2.52 -3.69
N ARG A 40 1.12 3.39 -3.75
CA ARG A 40 2.40 3.08 -4.41
C ARG A 40 3.48 2.95 -3.36
N GLY A 41 4.19 1.83 -3.36
CA GLY A 41 5.32 1.59 -2.47
C GLY A 41 6.53 1.03 -3.23
N ASP A 42 7.70 1.16 -2.62
CA ASP A 42 8.89 0.45 -3.09
C ASP A 42 8.85 -1.03 -2.73
N SER A 43 9.87 -1.76 -3.16
CA SER A 43 9.98 -3.20 -2.96
C SER A 43 10.03 -3.69 -1.52
N GLY A 44 10.49 -2.86 -0.57
CA GLY A 44 10.46 -3.16 0.86
C GLY A 44 9.03 -3.28 1.43
N PHE A 45 8.04 -2.73 0.72
CA PHE A 45 6.62 -2.77 1.10
C PHE A 45 5.83 -3.86 0.38
N CYS A 46 6.45 -4.64 -0.50
CA CYS A 46 5.83 -5.81 -1.14
C CYS A 46 5.71 -7.00 -0.16
N ARG A 47 5.11 -6.75 1.01
CA ARG A 47 4.84 -7.73 2.06
C ARG A 47 3.39 -8.21 1.95
N GLU A 48 3.18 -9.50 2.23
CA GLU A 48 1.86 -10.11 2.15
C GLU A 48 0.82 -9.40 3.02
N ALA A 49 1.19 -9.05 4.26
CA ALA A 49 0.32 -8.32 5.19
C ALA A 49 -0.15 -6.97 4.62
N ILE A 50 0.72 -6.23 3.94
CA ILE A 50 0.35 -4.95 3.31
C ILE A 50 -0.59 -5.19 2.13
N THR A 51 -0.27 -6.15 1.26
CA THR A 51 -1.14 -6.47 0.12
C THR A 51 -2.52 -6.95 0.57
N ALA A 52 -2.60 -7.78 1.62
CA ALA A 52 -3.86 -8.27 2.18
C ALA A 52 -4.67 -7.14 2.83
N GLN A 53 -4.01 -6.19 3.50
CA GLN A 53 -4.67 -5.02 4.07
C GLN A 53 -5.23 -4.10 2.99
N CYS A 54 -4.49 -3.89 1.89
CA CYS A 54 -4.97 -3.12 0.75
C CYS A 54 -6.22 -3.77 0.14
N GLU A 55 -6.21 -5.10 -0.01
CA GLU A 55 -7.35 -5.87 -0.53
C GLU A 55 -8.57 -5.78 0.38
N THR A 56 -8.37 -5.91 1.69
CA THR A 56 -9.46 -5.78 2.69
C THR A 56 -10.02 -4.35 2.74
N SER A 57 -9.17 -3.34 2.55
CA SER A 57 -9.54 -1.92 2.59
C SER A 57 -10.08 -1.39 1.25
N GLY A 58 -10.12 -2.22 0.20
CA GLY A 58 -10.52 -1.82 -1.16
C GLY A 58 -9.62 -0.73 -1.75
N VAL A 59 -8.31 -0.83 -1.52
CA VAL A 59 -7.28 0.10 -1.99
C VAL A 59 -6.47 -0.59 -3.08
N ASP A 60 -6.36 0.05 -4.24
CA ASP A 60 -5.51 -0.43 -5.32
C ASP A 60 -4.04 -0.26 -4.94
N TYR A 61 -3.16 -1.13 -5.42
CA TYR A 61 -1.75 -1.03 -5.08
C TYR A 61 -0.79 -1.38 -6.21
N VAL A 62 0.36 -0.71 -6.20
CA VAL A 62 1.50 -0.99 -7.07
C VAL A 62 2.76 -1.02 -6.20
N PHE A 63 3.33 -2.21 -6.04
CA PHE A 63 4.61 -2.40 -5.39
C PHE A 63 5.65 -2.83 -6.43
N GLY A 64 6.80 -2.17 -6.44
CA GLY A 64 7.96 -2.69 -7.17
C GLY A 64 8.39 -4.02 -6.56
N VAL A 65 8.78 -5.02 -7.34
CA VAL A 65 9.42 -6.22 -6.78
C VAL A 65 10.92 -6.05 -6.99
N ALA A 66 11.69 -6.04 -5.90
CA ALA A 66 13.14 -6.01 -6.00
C ALA A 66 13.62 -7.33 -6.61
N ALA A 67 14.39 -7.23 -7.70
CA ALA A 67 15.05 -8.38 -8.29
C ALA A 67 16.13 -8.90 -7.34
N THR A 68 15.91 -10.07 -6.74
CA THR A 68 16.99 -10.86 -6.14
C THR A 68 17.68 -11.66 -7.25
N ARG A 69 18.95 -12.07 -7.04
CA ARG A 69 19.77 -12.76 -8.04
C ARG A 69 19.11 -14.10 -8.45
N GLY A 70 18.28 -14.08 -9.49
CA GLY A 70 17.48 -15.22 -9.95
C GLY A 70 16.01 -14.91 -10.29
N LEU A 71 15.48 -13.74 -9.90
CA LEU A 71 14.14 -13.27 -10.27
C LEU A 71 14.27 -12.05 -11.19
N SER A 72 13.86 -12.20 -12.45
CA SER A 72 13.74 -11.08 -13.39
C SER A 72 12.72 -10.07 -12.84
N GLY A 73 13.18 -8.85 -12.55
CA GLY A 73 12.42 -7.82 -11.84
C GLY A 73 11.04 -7.58 -12.46
N GLY A 74 10.00 -7.68 -11.63
CA GLY A 74 8.63 -7.40 -12.00
C GLY A 74 8.01 -6.36 -11.07
N SER A 75 6.80 -5.92 -11.36
CA SER A 75 5.98 -5.14 -10.42
C SER A 75 4.77 -5.96 -10.02
N ARG A 76 4.47 -6.05 -8.73
CA ARG A 76 3.23 -6.65 -8.24
C ARG A 76 2.20 -5.53 -8.19
N ALA A 77 1.31 -5.55 -9.17
CA ALA A 77 0.26 -4.55 -9.30
C ALA A 77 -1.09 -5.25 -9.22
N ARG A 78 -1.95 -4.77 -8.32
CA ARG A 78 -3.38 -5.02 -8.39
C ARG A 78 -4.03 -3.65 -8.61
N CYS A 79 -4.36 -3.40 -9.87
CA CYS A 79 -5.22 -2.30 -10.26
C CYS A 79 -6.55 -2.93 -10.61
N GLY A 80 -7.42 -3.07 -9.62
CA GLY A 80 -8.79 -3.51 -9.87
C GLY A 80 -9.54 -2.34 -10.50
N ALA A 81 -10.37 -2.61 -11.51
CA ALA A 81 -11.34 -1.63 -11.99
C ALA A 81 -12.45 -1.43 -10.94
N HIS A 82 -12.11 -1.08 -9.70
CA HIS A 82 -13.06 -0.57 -8.71
C HIS A 82 -13.33 0.91 -9.02
N GLY A 83 -13.93 1.13 -10.18
CA GLY A 83 -14.27 2.45 -10.68
C GLY A 83 -15.54 2.34 -11.53
N ALA A 84 -16.67 2.11 -10.87
CA ALA A 84 -18.01 2.53 -11.30
C ALA A 84 -19.05 2.02 -10.28
N ALA A 85 -19.28 2.76 -9.21
CA ALA A 85 -20.57 2.70 -8.53
C ALA A 85 -20.91 4.12 -8.09
N ALA A 86 -22.05 4.57 -8.62
CA ALA A 86 -22.65 5.89 -8.55
C ALA A 86 -22.77 6.47 -7.13
#